data_AF-A0ABD2FGV3-F1
#
_entry.id   AF-A0ABD2FGV3-F1
#
_cell.length_a   1.000
_cell.length_b   1.000
_cell.length_c   1.000
_cell.angle_alpha   90.00
_cell.angle_beta   90.00
_cell.angle_gamma   90.00
#
_symmetry.space_group_name_H-M   'P 1'
#
loop_
_entity.id
_entity.type
_entity.pdbx_description
1 polymer ?
#
loop_
_entity_poly.entity_id
_entity_poly.type
_entity_poly.pdbx_seq_one_letter_code
_entity_poly.pdbx_strand_id
1 'polypeptide(L)'
;MGRKLDLSGLTDDEAEHVLKVVQRDMKLRKKEEERLSEMKQELAEEGSRCSILTKQHRFNEHCCIRCCAPFTFLINPKRLCLDCQYNVCKTCCTYNKREQAWLCAACQKGSLGRCSSAPTNIKLSLSLSGEGGVLEILYRQSVSTGK
;
A
#
# COMPACT_ATOMS: atom_id res chain seq x y z
N MET A 1 25.88 9.47 10.32
CA MET A 1 26.99 8.50 10.33
C MET A 1 26.41 7.10 10.26
N GLY A 2 26.41 6.47 9.08
CA GLY A 2 25.93 5.11 8.90
C GLY A 2 27.00 4.11 9.34
N ARG A 3 26.68 3.20 10.26
CA ARG A 3 27.58 2.11 10.64
C ARG A 3 27.63 1.10 9.49
N LYS A 4 28.83 0.87 8.93
CA LYS A 4 29.08 -0.16 7.92
C LYS A 4 28.94 -1.52 8.62
N LEU A 5 28.10 -2.40 8.09
CA LEU A 5 28.04 -3.79 8.55
C LEU A 5 29.34 -4.47 8.15
N ASP A 6 30.09 -4.94 9.15
CA ASP A 6 31.27 -5.77 8.93
C ASP A 6 30.81 -7.22 8.74
N LEU A 7 31.06 -7.76 7.55
CA LEU A 7 30.68 -9.11 7.15
C LEU A 7 31.90 -10.04 7.07
N SER A 8 33.08 -9.59 7.54
CA SER A 8 34.33 -10.35 7.49
C SER A 8 34.35 -11.61 8.37
N GLY A 9 33.39 -11.74 9.28
CA GLY A 9 33.26 -12.89 10.19
C GLY A 9 32.28 -13.98 9.72
N LEU A 10 31.65 -13.86 8.55
CA LEU A 10 30.77 -14.91 8.04
C LEU A 10 31.57 -15.99 7.30
N THR A 11 31.23 -17.24 7.56
CA THR A 11 31.60 -18.36 6.70
C THR A 11 30.84 -18.31 5.37
N ASP A 12 31.33 -19.00 4.33
CA ASP A 12 30.69 -19.03 3.01
C ASP A 12 29.24 -19.56 3.08
N ASP A 13 28.98 -20.56 3.93
CA ASP A 13 27.64 -21.12 4.17
C ASP A 13 26.69 -20.11 4.83
N GLU A 14 27.19 -19.35 5.81
CA GLU A 14 26.43 -18.28 6.47
C GLU A 14 26.14 -17.13 5.50
N ALA A 15 27.11 -16.77 4.68
CA ALA A 15 26.96 -15.74 3.65
C ALA A 15 25.91 -16.15 2.60
N GLU A 16 25.92 -17.40 2.15
CA GLU A 16 24.91 -17.93 1.22
C GLU A 16 23.52 -17.95 1.87
N HIS A 17 23.43 -18.35 3.14
CA HIS A 17 22.17 -18.34 3.88
C HIS A 17 21.60 -16.92 4.00
N VAL A 18 22.42 -15.96 4.40
CA VAL A 18 22.05 -14.54 4.50
C VAL A 18 21.60 -14.01 3.14
N LEU A 19 22.30 -14.33 2.05
CA LEU A 19 21.92 -13.93 0.70
C LEU A 19 20.52 -14.44 0.33
N LYS A 20 20.21 -15.71 0.62
CA LYS A 20 18.89 -16.31 0.37
C LYS A 20 17.78 -15.63 1.18
N VAL A 21 18.07 -15.16 2.40
CA VAL A 21 17.12 -14.39 3.22
C VAL A 21 16.89 -13.01 2.61
N VAL A 22 17.96 -12.28 2.27
CA VAL A 22 17.89 -10.94 1.68
C VAL A 22 17.12 -10.98 0.35
N GLN A 23 17.43 -11.93 -0.53
CA GLN A 23 16.73 -12.06 -1.82
C GLN A 23 15.23 -12.32 -1.66
N ARG A 24 14.82 -13.14 -0.67
CA ARG A 24 13.40 -13.36 -0.36
C ARG A 24 12.74 -12.09 0.18
N ASP A 25 13.42 -11.37 1.08
CA ASP A 25 12.91 -10.09 1.61
C ASP A 25 12.72 -9.06 0.50
N MET A 26 13.68 -8.92 -0.42
CA MET A 26 13.57 -8.02 -1.56
C MET A 26 12.39 -8.38 -2.47
N LYS A 27 12.18 -9.67 -2.77
CA LYS A 27 11.03 -10.13 -3.55
C LYS A 27 9.70 -9.81 -2.86
N LEU A 28 9.62 -9.99 -1.54
CA LEU A 28 8.44 -9.65 -0.76
C LEU A 28 8.16 -8.15 -0.76
N ARG A 29 9.20 -7.31 -0.58
CA ARG A 29 9.08 -5.85 -0.62
C ARG A 29 8.63 -5.35 -1.98
N LYS A 30 9.21 -5.86 -3.07
CA LYS A 30 8.82 -5.47 -4.43
C LYS A 30 7.36 -5.80 -4.71
N LYS A 31 6.91 -7.00 -4.32
CA LYS A 31 5.50 -7.42 -4.47
C LYS A 31 4.54 -6.53 -3.68
N GLU A 32 4.92 -6.14 -2.45
CA GLU A 32 4.11 -5.24 -1.64
C GLU A 32 4.09 -3.81 -2.21
N GLU A 33 5.20 -3.33 -2.74
CA GLU A 33 5.29 -2.03 -3.42
C GLU A 33 4.40 -1.99 -4.67
N GLU A 34 4.44 -3.03 -5.51
CA GLU A 34 3.55 -3.19 -6.67
C GLU A 34 2.08 -3.16 -6.24
N ARG A 35 1.70 -3.98 -5.23
CA ARG A 35 0.33 -4.02 -4.69
C ARG A 35 -0.13 -2.66 -4.15
N LEU A 36 0.75 -1.92 -3.48
CA LEU A 36 0.43 -0.58 -2.95
C LEU A 36 0.35 0.47 -4.07
N SER A 37 1.18 0.35 -5.11
CA SER A 37 1.14 1.22 -6.29
C SER A 37 -0.19 1.10 -7.03
N GLU A 38 -0.61 -0.13 -7.32
CA GLU A 38 -1.92 -0.42 -7.94
C GLU A 38 -3.07 0.15 -7.10
N MET A 39 -3.06 -0.10 -5.79
CA MET A 39 -4.08 0.43 -4.87
C MET A 39 -4.14 1.97 -4.88
N LYS A 40 -2.98 2.65 -4.91
CA LYS A 40 -2.92 4.12 -4.96
C LYS A 40 -3.47 4.65 -6.29
N GLN A 41 -3.14 3.99 -7.40
CA GLN A 41 -3.66 4.34 -8.71
C GLN A 41 -5.19 4.22 -8.75
N GLU A 42 -5.74 3.08 -8.30
CA GLU A 42 -7.20 2.89 -8.22
C GLU A 42 -7.90 3.98 -7.39
N LEU A 43 -7.31 4.36 -6.25
CA LEU A 43 -7.87 5.43 -5.41
C LEU A 43 -7.80 6.80 -6.08
N ALA A 44 -6.75 7.09 -6.86
CA ALA A 44 -6.60 8.34 -7.60
C ALA A 44 -7.60 8.44 -8.77
N GLU A 45 -7.79 7.35 -9.51
CA GLU A 45 -8.80 7.24 -10.57
C GLU A 45 -10.21 7.44 -10.01
N GLU A 46 -10.50 6.78 -8.88
CA GLU A 46 -11.79 6.89 -8.21
C GLU A 46 -12.03 8.31 -7.65
N GLY A 47 -11.00 8.97 -7.14
CA GLY A 47 -11.05 10.39 -6.74
C GLY A 47 -11.34 11.33 -7.91
N SER A 48 -10.68 11.10 -9.05
CA SER A 48 -10.90 11.85 -10.29
C SER A 48 -12.34 11.68 -10.79
N ARG A 49 -12.85 10.45 -10.76
CA ARG A 49 -14.25 10.13 -11.12
C ARG A 49 -15.25 10.84 -10.22
N CYS A 50 -15.03 10.83 -8.89
CA CYS A 50 -15.88 11.56 -7.95
C CYS A 50 -15.91 13.06 -8.23
N SER A 51 -14.75 13.67 -8.52
CA SER A 51 -14.64 15.10 -8.85
C SER A 51 -15.49 15.50 -10.07
N ILE A 52 -15.56 14.64 -11.09
CA ILE A 52 -16.41 14.86 -12.26
C ILE A 52 -17.89 14.74 -11.89
N LEU A 53 -18.27 13.67 -11.18
CA LEU A 53 -19.66 13.41 -10.79
C LEU A 53 -20.21 14.49 -9.86
N THR A 54 -19.41 15.06 -8.96
CA THR A 54 -19.85 16.12 -8.06
C THR A 54 -20.16 17.45 -8.76
N LYS A 55 -19.62 17.67 -9.97
CA LYS A 55 -19.95 18.85 -10.79
C LYS A 55 -21.32 18.73 -11.44
N GLN A 56 -21.85 17.50 -11.57
CA GLN A 56 -23.19 17.29 -12.10
C GLN A 56 -24.23 17.69 -11.04
N HIS A 57 -25.18 18.52 -11.45
CA HIS A 57 -26.17 19.11 -10.57
C HIS A 57 -26.91 18.03 -9.75
N ARG A 58 -26.76 18.09 -8.42
CA ARG A 58 -27.43 17.21 -7.43
C ARG A 58 -27.20 15.71 -7.66
N PHE A 59 -26.16 15.32 -8.41
CA PHE A 59 -25.90 13.90 -8.68
C PHE A 59 -25.78 13.09 -7.39
N ASN A 60 -24.94 13.55 -6.44
CA ASN A 60 -24.74 12.81 -5.20
C ASN A 60 -25.88 12.96 -4.17
N GLU A 61 -26.88 13.79 -4.45
CA GLU A 61 -28.11 13.79 -3.65
C GLU A 61 -29.04 12.64 -4.05
N HIS A 62 -29.01 12.26 -5.33
CA HIS A 62 -29.90 11.28 -5.94
C HIS A 62 -29.24 9.93 -6.24
N CYS A 63 -27.92 9.89 -6.43
CA CYS A 63 -27.17 8.69 -6.81
C CYS A 63 -25.95 8.46 -5.90
N CYS A 64 -25.63 7.18 -5.69
CA CYS A 64 -24.41 6.77 -5.00
C CYS A 64 -23.18 7.23 -5.77
N ILE A 65 -22.24 7.92 -5.12
CA ILE A 65 -21.02 8.40 -5.80
C ILE A 65 -20.16 7.24 -6.32
N ARG A 66 -20.25 6.05 -5.69
CA ARG A 66 -19.42 4.88 -6.00
C ARG A 66 -19.97 4.05 -7.16
N CYS A 67 -21.23 3.64 -7.12
CA CYS A 67 -21.80 2.80 -8.18
C CYS A 67 -22.71 3.53 -9.16
N CYS A 68 -22.92 4.84 -8.97
CA CYS A 68 -23.85 5.66 -9.76
C CYS A 68 -25.33 5.22 -9.71
N ALA A 69 -25.68 4.21 -8.92
CA ALA A 69 -27.05 3.76 -8.77
C ALA A 69 -27.89 4.78 -7.99
N PRO A 70 -29.16 5.00 -8.37
CA PRO A 70 -30.05 5.91 -7.68
C PRO A 70 -30.35 5.43 -6.25
N PHE A 71 -30.53 6.38 -5.34
CA PHE A 71 -31.04 6.10 -4.00
C PHE A 71 -32.54 5.84 -4.07
N THR A 72 -32.98 4.84 -3.32
CA THR A 72 -34.39 4.50 -3.15
C THR A 72 -34.65 4.24 -1.68
N PHE A 73 -35.77 4.74 -1.16
CA PHE A 73 -36.02 4.79 0.29
C PHE A 73 -35.91 3.42 0.98
N LEU A 74 -36.41 2.35 0.35
CA LEU A 74 -36.45 1.01 0.94
C LEU A 74 -35.29 0.09 0.50
N ILE A 75 -34.95 0.10 -0.79
CA ILE A 75 -34.06 -0.91 -1.37
C ILE A 75 -32.60 -0.45 -1.30
N ASN A 76 -32.38 0.85 -1.58
CA ASN A 76 -31.07 1.44 -1.72
C ASN A 76 -30.94 2.75 -0.92
N PRO A 77 -31.04 2.68 0.43
CA PRO A 77 -31.02 3.87 1.26
C PRO A 77 -29.68 4.58 1.19
N LYS A 78 -29.75 5.91 1.32
CA LYS A 78 -28.62 6.84 1.30
C LYS A 78 -27.89 6.84 2.65
N ARG A 79 -26.56 6.81 2.63
CA ARG A 79 -25.69 6.92 3.82
C ARG A 79 -24.56 7.90 3.56
N LEU A 80 -24.16 8.68 4.55
CA LEU A 80 -23.06 9.64 4.44
C LEU A 80 -21.74 8.97 4.87
N CYS A 81 -20.72 9.05 4.03
CA CYS A 81 -19.37 8.60 4.40
C CYS A 81 -18.72 9.60 5.36
N LEU A 82 -18.18 9.14 6.50
CA LEU A 82 -17.51 10.00 7.49
C LEU A 82 -16.29 10.72 6.89
N ASP A 83 -15.45 10.00 6.14
CA ASP A 83 -14.16 10.54 5.67
C ASP A 83 -14.30 11.55 4.54
N CYS A 84 -15.12 11.24 3.53
CA CYS A 84 -15.22 12.06 2.30
C CYS A 84 -16.54 12.81 2.14
N GLN A 85 -17.49 12.65 3.07
CA GLN A 85 -18.78 13.35 3.08
C GLN A 85 -19.65 13.11 1.82
N TYR A 86 -19.34 12.11 1.00
CA TYR A 86 -20.21 11.71 -0.10
C TYR A 86 -21.30 10.75 0.36
N ASN A 87 -22.46 10.86 -0.28
CA ASN A 87 -23.53 9.90 -0.14
C ASN A 87 -23.22 8.61 -0.90
N VAL A 88 -23.43 7.48 -0.23
CA VAL A 88 -23.16 6.15 -0.72
C VAL A 88 -24.31 5.21 -0.39
N CYS A 89 -24.49 4.19 -1.20
CA CYS A 89 -25.49 3.16 -0.97
C CYS A 89 -24.99 2.09 -0.01
N LYS A 90 -25.91 1.22 0.42
CA LYS A 90 -25.62 0.16 1.39
C LYS A 90 -24.53 -0.83 0.95
N THR A 91 -24.37 -1.06 -0.35
CA THR A 91 -23.39 -2.00 -0.91
C THR A 91 -22.01 -1.36 -1.12
N CYS A 92 -21.93 -0.03 -1.14
CA CYS A 92 -20.68 0.70 -1.34
C CYS A 92 -20.10 1.27 -0.04
N CYS A 93 -20.63 0.85 1.12
CA CYS A 93 -20.15 1.30 2.42
C CYS A 93 -20.19 0.18 3.47
N THR A 94 -19.33 0.32 4.47
CA THR A 94 -19.26 -0.57 5.64
C THR A 94 -19.41 0.29 6.89
N TYR A 95 -20.03 -0.27 7.93
CA TYR A 95 -20.09 0.39 9.24
C TYR A 95 -18.79 0.15 10.01
N ASN A 96 -18.09 1.23 10.36
CA ASN A 96 -16.95 1.20 11.24
C ASN A 96 -17.42 1.22 12.70
N LYS A 97 -17.26 0.09 13.40
CA LYS A 97 -17.67 -0.04 14.80
C LYS A 97 -16.89 0.90 15.74
N ARG A 98 -15.63 1.20 15.45
CA ARG A 98 -14.77 2.03 16.30
C ARG A 98 -15.20 3.50 16.25
N GLU A 99 -15.46 4.00 15.05
CA GLU A 99 -15.86 5.41 14.83
C GLU A 99 -17.39 5.59 14.86
N GLN A 100 -18.13 4.48 15.03
CA GLN A 100 -19.58 4.42 14.99
C GLN A 100 -20.20 5.07 13.74
N ALA A 101 -19.51 4.98 12.60
CA ALA A 101 -19.87 5.71 11.39
C ALA A 101 -19.78 4.85 10.12
N TRP A 102 -20.38 5.32 9.03
CA TRP A 102 -20.29 4.67 7.73
C TRP A 102 -19.06 5.15 6.96
N LEU A 103 -18.31 4.20 6.39
CA LEU A 103 -17.18 4.47 5.50
C LEU A 103 -17.46 3.88 4.13
N CYS A 104 -17.21 4.66 3.07
CA CYS A 104 -17.30 4.13 1.72
C CYS A 104 -16.13 3.18 1.41
N ALA A 105 -16.32 2.28 0.44
CA ALA A 105 -15.31 1.30 0.05
C ALA A 105 -13.94 1.93 -0.30
N ALA A 106 -13.93 3.12 -0.93
CA ALA A 106 -12.69 3.82 -1.26
C ALA A 106 -11.97 4.35 -0.01
N CYS A 107 -12.68 4.98 0.92
CA CYS A 107 -12.09 5.48 2.18
C CYS A 107 -11.59 4.33 3.06
N GLN A 108 -12.34 3.24 3.12
CA GLN A 108 -11.92 2.01 3.79
C GLN A 108 -10.61 1.47 3.17
N LYS A 109 -10.54 1.35 1.84
CA LYS A 109 -9.32 0.92 1.12
C LYS A 109 -8.13 1.86 1.38
N GLY A 110 -8.35 3.17 1.35
CA GLY A 110 -7.32 4.18 1.61
C GLY A 110 -6.75 4.14 3.04
N SER A 111 -7.58 3.82 4.03
CA SER A 111 -7.13 3.67 5.43
C SER A 111 -6.17 2.48 5.62
N LEU A 112 -6.41 1.36 4.93
CA LEU A 112 -5.55 0.17 4.95
C LEU A 112 -4.22 0.41 4.24
N GLY A 113 -4.23 1.17 3.14
CA GLY A 113 -3.02 1.59 2.44
C GLY A 113 -2.08 2.42 3.32
N ARG A 114 -2.62 3.30 4.17
CA ARG A 114 -1.82 4.08 5.13
C ARG A 114 -1.15 3.21 6.20
N CYS A 115 -1.85 2.20 6.71
CA CYS A 115 -1.30 1.30 7.73
C CYS A 115 -0.18 0.40 7.17
N SER A 116 -0.31 -0.03 5.91
CA SER A 116 0.70 -0.83 5.21
C SER A 116 1.95 -0.02 4.83
N SER A 117 1.81 1.30 4.66
CA SER A 117 2.92 2.21 4.36
C SER A 117 3.73 2.66 5.58
N ALA A 118 3.39 2.22 6.79
CA ALA A 118 4.22 2.49 7.96
C ALA A 118 5.60 1.85 7.72
N PRO A 119 6.69 2.63 7.67
CA PRO A 119 8.01 2.06 7.55
C PRO A 119 8.26 1.26 8.83
N THR A 120 8.22 -0.07 8.76
CA THR A 120 8.84 -0.88 9.79
C THR A 120 10.28 -0.40 9.86
N ASN A 121 10.66 0.19 11.00
CA ASN A 121 11.97 0.79 11.27
C ASN A 121 13.07 -0.28 11.35
N ILE A 122 13.22 -1.09 10.31
CA ILE A 122 14.46 -1.77 9.96
C ILE A 122 14.98 -1.06 8.71
N LYS A 123 15.22 0.24 8.89
CA LYS A 123 16.15 0.96 8.03
C LYS A 123 17.54 0.49 8.48
N LEU A 124 17.91 -0.74 8.11
CA LEU A 124 19.33 -1.02 7.89
C LEU A 124 19.74 0.08 6.91
N SER A 125 20.49 1.06 7.39
CA SER A 125 21.03 2.14 6.58
C SER A 125 22.08 1.55 5.65
N LEU A 126 21.60 0.80 4.67
CA LEU A 126 22.28 0.48 3.42
C LEU A 126 22.16 1.72 2.54
N SER A 127 22.79 2.80 3.01
CA SER A 127 23.15 3.91 2.14
C SER A 127 24.35 3.46 1.31
N LEU A 128 24.07 2.66 0.29
CA LEU A 128 24.92 2.52 -0.89
C LEU A 128 23.97 2.81 -2.05
N SER A 129 24.23 3.90 -2.77
CA SER A 129 23.52 4.21 -4.01
C SER A 129 23.46 2.97 -4.89
N GLY A 130 22.25 2.57 -5.27
CA GLY A 130 22.02 1.46 -6.19
C GLY A 130 21.78 0.12 -5.50
N GLU A 131 20.77 -0.58 -5.99
CA GLU A 131 20.21 -1.87 -5.56
C GLU A 131 21.23 -3.06 -5.55
N GLY A 132 22.52 -2.79 -5.73
CA GLY A 132 23.60 -3.77 -5.77
C GLY A 132 24.36 -3.98 -4.46
N GLY A 133 24.38 -3.05 -3.50
CA GLY A 133 25.42 -3.03 -2.45
C GLY A 133 25.64 -4.32 -1.62
N VAL A 134 24.59 -4.97 -1.11
CA VAL A 134 24.74 -6.24 -0.33
C VAL A 134 25.02 -7.43 -1.24
N LEU A 135 24.33 -7.47 -2.38
CA LEU A 135 24.49 -8.53 -3.36
C LEU A 135 25.91 -8.50 -3.94
N GLU A 136 26.42 -7.32 -4.26
CA GLU A 136 27.76 -7.07 -4.78
C GLU A 136 28.84 -7.44 -3.76
N ILE A 137 28.66 -7.10 -2.46
CA ILE A 137 29.63 -7.45 -1.42
C ILE A 137 29.69 -8.97 -1.20
N LEU A 138 28.54 -9.64 -1.13
CA LEU A 138 28.49 -11.10 -0.97
C LEU A 138 28.95 -11.84 -2.24
N TYR A 139 28.57 -11.35 -3.43
CA TYR A 139 28.98 -11.94 -4.71
C TYR A 139 30.49 -11.80 -4.94
N ARG A 140 31.09 -10.66 -4.55
CA ARG A 140 32.54 -10.43 -4.67
C ARG A 140 33.37 -11.30 -3.73
N GLN A 141 32.84 -11.69 -2.56
CA GLN A 141 33.47 -12.67 -1.67
C GLN A 141 33.41 -14.08 -2.26
N SER A 142 32.26 -14.54 -2.77
CA SER A 142 32.14 -15.87 -3.39
C SER A 142 33.00 -16.06 -4.66
N VAL A 143 33.35 -14.98 -5.36
CA VAL A 143 34.24 -15.02 -6.53
C VAL A 143 35.72 -14.98 -6.13
N SER A 144 36.05 -14.48 -4.93
CA SER A 144 37.43 -14.34 -4.45
C SER A 144 37.96 -15.59 -3.74
N THR A 145 37.07 -16.44 -3.19
CA THR A 145 37.40 -17.73 -2.56
C THR A 145 37.42 -18.91 -3.54
N GLY A 146 37.11 -18.67 -4.82
CA GLY A 146 37.13 -19.66 -5.91
C GLY A 146 38.44 -19.73 -6.72
N LYS A 147 39.60 -19.61 -6.08
CA LYS A 147 40.93 -19.89 -6.66
C LYS A 147 41.82 -20.65 -5.69
#